data_AF-A0A7C4C0M1-F1
#
_entry.id   AF-A0A7C4C0M1-F1
#
_cell.length_a   1.000
_cell.length_b   1.000
_cell.length_c   1.000
_cell.angle_alpha   90.00
_cell.angle_beta   90.00
_cell.angle_gamma   90.00
#
_symmetry.space_group_name_H-M   'P 1'
#
loop_
_entity.id
_entity.type
_entity.pdbx_description
1 polymer ?
#
loop_
_entity_poly.entity_id
_entity_poly.type
_entity_poly.pdbx_seq_one_letter_code
_entity_poly.pdbx_strand_id
1 'polypeptide(L)'
;MTVPRNAAIRVETRLQDAKTFKYKPNWPRVQARWDAFWARDEVDRPCMAVTAPRPDKQTVALPEVRCIEDKWMNPDYLLAKSVQRLDENYLLGEAVPSAGHLMACSTLGCGDHPEFHEGGILNEWNMAPYRGVWARHSRYFPTQVI
;
A
#
# COMPACT_ATOMS: atom_id res chain seq x y z
N MET A 1 7.92 -33.82 18.94
CA MET A 1 6.55 -33.33 19.19
C MET A 1 5.81 -33.37 17.87
N THR A 2 4.88 -34.31 17.73
CA THR A 2 4.10 -34.54 16.51
C THR A 2 2.86 -33.66 16.59
N VAL A 3 2.73 -32.65 15.72
CA VAL A 3 1.49 -31.87 15.62
C VAL A 3 0.36 -32.85 15.27
N PRO A 4 -0.73 -32.93 16.07
CA PRO A 4 -1.76 -33.93 15.82
C PRO A 4 -2.45 -33.66 14.48
N ARG A 5 -2.50 -34.69 13.64
CA ARG A 5 -3.12 -34.73 12.29
C ARG A 5 -4.53 -34.14 12.24
N ASN A 6 -5.23 -34.14 13.37
CA ASN A 6 -6.60 -33.65 13.52
C ASN A 6 -6.72 -32.12 13.59
N ALA A 7 -5.65 -31.38 13.90
CA ALA A 7 -5.67 -29.92 13.89
C ALA A 7 -5.61 -29.37 12.46
N ALA A 8 -4.80 -29.97 11.59
CA ALA A 8 -4.71 -29.61 10.16
C ALA A 8 -6.05 -29.84 9.42
N ILE A 9 -6.69 -30.98 9.67
CA ILE A 9 -7.99 -31.33 9.06
C ILE A 9 -9.11 -30.38 9.51
N ARG A 10 -9.10 -29.94 10.79
CA ARG A 10 -10.08 -28.98 11.30
C ARG A 10 -9.93 -27.57 10.71
N VAL A 11 -8.71 -27.14 10.41
CA VAL A 11 -8.45 -25.87 9.73
C VAL A 11 -8.88 -25.96 8.26
N GLU A 12 -8.58 -27.06 7.57
CA GLU A 12 -8.97 -27.28 6.17
C GLU A 12 -10.49 -27.30 5.97
N THR A 13 -11.24 -27.87 6.91
CA THR A 13 -12.71 -27.98 6.81
C THR A 13 -13.42 -26.62 7.04
N ARG A 14 -12.81 -25.70 7.81
CA ARG A 14 -13.37 -24.35 8.08
C ARG A 14 -13.18 -23.37 6.92
N LEU A 15 -12.36 -23.72 5.93
CA LEU A 15 -12.03 -22.88 4.77
C LEU A 15 -12.93 -23.17 3.56
N GLN A 16 -13.89 -24.09 3.66
CA GLN A 16 -14.69 -24.55 2.52
C GLN A 16 -15.81 -23.58 2.11
N ASP A 17 -16.19 -22.63 2.97
CA ASP A 17 -17.11 -21.50 2.67
C ASP A 17 -16.39 -20.17 2.42
N ALA A 18 -15.07 -20.22 2.22
CA ALA A 18 -14.24 -19.04 2.40
C ALA A 18 -14.24 -18.12 1.17
N LYS A 19 -14.51 -16.83 1.42
CA LYS A 19 -14.57 -15.75 0.44
C LYS A 19 -13.29 -15.71 -0.41
N THR A 20 -13.40 -16.10 -1.67
CA THR A 20 -12.32 -16.00 -2.64
C THR A 20 -12.38 -14.65 -3.34
N PHE A 21 -11.24 -13.95 -3.39
CA PHE A 21 -11.14 -12.67 -4.10
C PHE A 21 -10.40 -12.88 -5.43
N LYS A 22 -10.83 -12.23 -6.52
CA LYS A 22 -10.22 -12.32 -7.86
C LYS A 22 -8.69 -12.24 -7.82
N TYR A 23 -8.15 -11.25 -7.12
CA TYR A 23 -6.70 -11.00 -7.04
C TYR A 23 -6.01 -11.74 -5.89
N LYS A 24 -6.76 -12.38 -5.01
CA LYS A 24 -6.25 -13.10 -3.84
C LYS A 24 -7.11 -14.33 -3.53
N PRO A 25 -7.10 -15.36 -4.40
CA PRO A 25 -7.93 -16.55 -4.21
C PRO A 25 -7.54 -17.33 -2.95
N ASN A 26 -6.28 -17.22 -2.50
CA ASN A 26 -5.78 -17.81 -1.28
C ASN A 26 -5.99 -16.95 -0.02
N TRP A 27 -6.91 -15.97 -0.06
CA TRP A 27 -7.19 -15.05 1.05
C TRP A 27 -7.40 -15.75 2.40
N PRO A 28 -8.21 -16.81 2.51
CA PRO A 28 -8.49 -17.44 3.80
C PRO A 28 -7.22 -17.94 4.51
N ARG A 29 -6.27 -18.47 3.73
CA ARG A 29 -4.94 -18.87 4.24
C ARG A 29 -4.09 -17.68 4.63
N VAL A 30 -4.15 -16.57 3.89
CA VAL A 30 -3.39 -15.35 4.18
C VAL A 30 -3.92 -14.66 5.43
N GLN A 31 -5.24 -14.59 5.60
CA GLN A 31 -5.88 -14.01 6.78
C GLN A 31 -5.44 -14.75 8.05
N ALA A 32 -5.47 -16.09 8.06
CA ALA A 32 -5.01 -16.87 9.21
C ALA A 32 -3.54 -16.59 9.59
N ARG A 33 -2.68 -16.32 8.60
CA ARG A 33 -1.27 -15.95 8.86
C ARG A 33 -1.13 -14.54 9.42
N TRP A 34 -1.96 -13.61 8.97
CA TRP A 34 -2.03 -12.27 9.54
C TRP A 34 -2.46 -12.32 11.00
N ASP A 35 -3.51 -13.09 11.31
CA ASP A 35 -4.01 -13.25 12.68
C ASP A 35 -2.91 -13.81 13.60
N ALA A 36 -2.22 -14.87 13.16
CA ALA A 36 -1.09 -15.46 13.88
C ALA A 36 0.06 -14.46 14.09
N PHE A 37 0.41 -13.69 13.05
CA PHE A 37 1.44 -12.65 13.14
C PHE A 37 1.09 -11.59 14.19
N TRP A 38 -0.14 -11.08 14.20
CA TRP A 38 -0.60 -10.07 15.15
C TRP A 38 -0.74 -10.61 16.58
N ALA A 39 -1.09 -11.89 16.72
CA ALA A 39 -1.10 -12.59 18.01
C ALA A 39 0.32 -12.84 18.58
N ARG A 40 1.37 -12.63 17.75
CA ARG A 40 2.76 -13.02 18.02
C ARG A 40 2.92 -14.53 18.20
N ASP A 41 2.11 -15.29 17.50
CA ASP A 41 2.22 -16.74 17.46
C ASP A 41 3.48 -17.16 16.67
N GLU A 42 4.03 -18.31 17.02
CA GLU A 42 5.14 -18.90 16.27
C GLU A 42 4.65 -19.34 14.88
N VAL A 43 5.32 -18.85 13.84
CA VAL A 43 5.01 -19.16 12.44
C VAL A 43 6.23 -19.76 11.73
N ASP A 44 5.96 -20.64 10.78
CA ASP A 44 6.95 -21.35 9.96
C ASP A 44 7.86 -20.43 9.12
N ARG A 45 7.41 -19.21 8.82
CA ARG A 45 8.14 -18.17 8.09
C ARG A 45 7.52 -16.79 8.35
N PRO A 46 8.28 -15.69 8.15
CA PRO A 46 7.71 -14.35 8.21
C PRO A 46 6.59 -14.14 7.18
N CYS A 47 5.67 -13.23 7.50
CA CYS A 47 4.73 -12.70 6.51
C CYS A 47 5.51 -11.87 5.48
N MET A 48 5.30 -12.14 4.19
CA MET A 48 6.00 -11.46 3.11
C MET A 48 4.99 -10.89 2.11
N ALA A 49 5.16 -9.61 1.78
CA ALA A 49 4.42 -8.97 0.70
C ALA A 49 5.29 -8.99 -0.57
N VAL A 50 4.96 -9.88 -1.51
CA VAL A 50 5.71 -10.03 -2.77
C VAL A 50 4.76 -9.80 -3.94
N THR A 51 5.19 -9.00 -4.90
CA THR A 51 4.47 -8.78 -6.16
C THR A 51 5.35 -9.18 -7.34
N ALA A 52 4.76 -9.81 -8.34
CA ALA A 52 5.45 -10.17 -9.58
C ALA A 52 4.59 -9.82 -10.80
N PRO A 53 5.18 -9.34 -11.91
CA PRO A 53 4.41 -9.02 -13.10
C PRO A 53 3.75 -10.27 -13.70
N ARG A 54 2.54 -10.09 -14.22
CA ARG A 54 1.79 -11.12 -14.96
C ARG A 54 2.25 -11.13 -16.42
N PRO A 55 2.45 -12.32 -17.02
CA PRO A 55 2.83 -12.41 -18.44
C PRO A 55 1.68 -11.99 -19.37
N ASP A 56 0.43 -12.20 -18.94
CA ASP A 56 -0.81 -11.91 -19.66
C ASP A 56 -1.39 -10.53 -19.32
N LYS A 57 -0.53 -9.59 -18.89
CA LYS A 57 -0.96 -8.26 -18.48
C LYS A 57 -1.73 -7.55 -19.61
N GLN A 58 -2.91 -7.02 -19.27
CA GLN A 58 -3.64 -6.16 -20.17
C GLN A 58 -3.27 -4.71 -19.90
N THR A 59 -2.83 -3.99 -20.94
CA THR A 59 -2.63 -2.55 -20.84
C THR A 59 -3.98 -1.87 -20.80
N VAL A 60 -4.34 -1.32 -19.63
CA VAL A 60 -5.52 -0.48 -19.50
C VAL A 60 -5.12 0.96 -19.82
N ALA A 61 -5.91 1.64 -20.65
CA ALA A 61 -5.75 3.07 -20.88
C ALA A 61 -6.09 3.82 -19.58
N LEU A 62 -5.14 4.62 -19.09
CA LEU A 62 -5.37 5.46 -17.93
C LEU A 62 -6.04 6.77 -18.35
N PRO A 63 -6.91 7.35 -17.50
CA PRO A 63 -7.39 8.71 -17.69
C PRO A 63 -6.22 9.70 -17.85
N GLU A 64 -6.45 10.77 -18.61
CA GLU A 64 -5.48 11.83 -18.79
C GLU A 64 -5.19 12.56 -17.46
N VAL A 65 -3.92 12.86 -17.21
CA VAL A 65 -3.46 13.64 -16.06
C VAL A 65 -3.16 15.06 -16.56
N ARG A 66 -3.94 16.06 -16.13
CA ARG A 66 -3.80 17.44 -16.62
C ARG A 66 -2.69 18.20 -15.90
N CYS A 67 -2.48 17.89 -14.62
CA CYS A 67 -1.44 18.47 -13.77
C CYS A 67 -0.96 17.49 -12.71
N ILE A 68 0.07 17.89 -11.95
CA ILE A 68 0.64 17.03 -10.92
C ILE A 68 -0.33 16.74 -9.77
N GLU A 69 -1.17 17.70 -9.40
CA GLU A 69 -2.22 17.51 -8.40
C GLU A 69 -3.22 16.45 -8.84
N ASP A 70 -3.66 16.49 -10.10
CA ASP A 70 -4.56 15.46 -10.66
C ASP A 70 -3.96 14.06 -10.58
N LYS A 71 -2.65 13.90 -10.82
CA LYS A 71 -1.97 12.59 -10.71
C LYS A 71 -2.19 11.94 -9.34
N TRP A 72 -2.28 12.76 -8.30
CA TRP A 72 -2.30 12.34 -6.91
C TRP A 72 -3.67 12.42 -6.25
N MET A 73 -4.58 13.23 -6.79
CA MET A 73 -5.88 13.53 -6.18
C MET A 73 -7.09 13.15 -7.06
N ASN A 74 -6.91 12.92 -8.37
CA ASN A 74 -8.02 12.53 -9.23
C ASN A 74 -8.46 11.09 -8.94
N PRO A 75 -9.67 10.88 -8.38
CA PRO A 75 -10.12 9.55 -7.98
C PRO A 75 -10.24 8.58 -9.16
N ASP A 76 -10.63 9.06 -10.34
CA ASP A 76 -10.80 8.22 -11.53
C ASP A 76 -9.45 7.69 -12.01
N TYR A 77 -8.44 8.56 -12.05
CA TYR A 77 -7.07 8.17 -12.37
C TYR A 77 -6.52 7.16 -11.36
N LEU A 78 -6.66 7.45 -10.06
CA LEU A 78 -6.14 6.59 -8.98
C LEU A 78 -6.82 5.22 -8.95
N LEU A 79 -8.13 5.17 -9.19
CA LEU A 79 -8.88 3.92 -9.28
C LEU A 79 -8.42 3.10 -10.49
N ALA A 80 -8.37 3.70 -11.68
CA ALA A 80 -7.90 3.05 -12.90
C ALA A 80 -6.45 2.53 -12.74
N LYS A 81 -5.57 3.34 -12.14
CA LYS A 81 -4.19 2.95 -11.86
C LYS A 81 -4.08 1.80 -10.87
N SER A 82 -4.95 1.79 -9.85
CA SER A 82 -5.01 0.73 -8.85
C SER A 82 -5.49 -0.59 -9.46
N VAL A 83 -6.55 -0.56 -10.27
CA VAL A 83 -7.04 -1.74 -11.00
C VAL A 83 -5.97 -2.26 -11.96
N GLN A 84 -5.34 -1.37 -12.75
CA GLN A 84 -4.21 -1.72 -13.61
C GLN A 84 -3.12 -2.45 -12.83
N ARG A 85 -2.66 -1.91 -11.68
CA ARG A 85 -1.63 -2.56 -10.86
C ARG A 85 -2.04 -3.98 -10.45
N LEU A 86 -3.30 -4.19 -10.08
CA LEU A 86 -3.80 -5.51 -9.67
C LEU A 86 -3.91 -6.49 -10.84
N ASP A 87 -4.32 -6.02 -12.01
CA ASP A 87 -4.39 -6.82 -13.24
C ASP A 87 -3.01 -7.13 -13.83
N GLU A 88 -2.01 -6.27 -13.60
CA GLU A 88 -0.65 -6.46 -14.09
C GLU A 88 0.22 -7.31 -13.14
N ASN A 89 -0.20 -7.58 -11.91
CA ASN A 89 0.64 -8.23 -10.90
C ASN A 89 -0.02 -9.45 -10.23
N TYR A 90 0.79 -10.46 -9.94
CA TYR A 90 0.50 -11.49 -8.97
C TYR A 90 0.75 -10.96 -7.56
N LEU A 91 -0.17 -11.24 -6.64
CA LEU A 91 -0.05 -10.92 -5.22
C LEU A 91 0.35 -12.18 -4.44
N LEU A 92 1.65 -12.36 -4.24
CA LEU A 92 2.24 -13.55 -3.61
C LEU A 92 2.41 -13.37 -2.10
N GLY A 93 2.63 -14.49 -1.41
CA GLY A 93 2.72 -14.51 0.06
C GLY A 93 1.46 -13.92 0.70
N GLU A 94 1.66 -12.93 1.54
CA GLU A 94 0.65 -12.21 2.30
C GLU A 94 0.39 -10.79 1.74
N ALA A 95 0.84 -10.52 0.51
CA ALA A 95 0.52 -9.27 -0.18
C ALA A 95 -1.01 -9.12 -0.35
N VAL A 96 -1.52 -7.95 0.00
CA VAL A 96 -2.94 -7.61 -0.16
C VAL A 96 -3.19 -6.75 -1.39
N PRO A 97 -4.39 -6.86 -1.99
CA PRO A 97 -4.84 -5.90 -2.99
C PRO A 97 -4.91 -4.52 -2.32
N SER A 98 -3.94 -3.66 -2.64
CA SER A 98 -3.92 -2.27 -2.17
C SER A 98 -4.04 -1.35 -3.36
N ALA A 99 -4.90 -0.34 -3.23
CA ALA A 99 -4.88 0.80 -4.12
C ALA A 99 -3.52 1.48 -3.93
N GLY A 100 -2.70 1.51 -4.99
CA GLY A 100 -1.29 1.83 -4.85
C GLY A 100 -1.02 3.20 -4.25
N HIS A 101 -1.97 4.15 -4.30
CA HIS A 101 -1.71 5.55 -4.03
C HIS A 101 -2.96 6.34 -3.65
N LEU A 102 -3.86 5.85 -2.77
CA LEU A 102 -4.85 6.76 -2.17
C LEU A 102 -4.17 7.60 -1.06
N MET A 103 -3.13 8.35 -1.43
CA MET A 103 -2.42 9.25 -0.52
C MET A 103 -3.29 10.42 -0.05
N ALA A 104 -4.47 10.61 -0.64
CA ALA A 104 -5.49 11.53 -0.17
C ALA A 104 -5.76 11.36 1.35
N CYS A 105 -5.79 10.13 1.87
CA CYS A 105 -5.97 9.93 3.31
C CYS A 105 -4.74 10.35 4.13
N SER A 106 -3.54 10.20 3.58
CA SER A 106 -2.30 10.66 4.20
C SER A 106 -2.21 12.19 4.21
N THR A 107 -2.69 12.87 3.16
CA THR A 107 -2.67 14.34 3.04
C THR A 107 -3.73 15.04 3.88
N LEU A 108 -4.81 14.36 4.30
CA LEU A 108 -5.76 14.94 5.26
C LEU A 108 -5.11 15.32 6.61
N GLY A 109 -4.01 14.67 6.99
CA GLY A 109 -3.25 15.00 8.20
C GLY A 109 -2.11 16.01 8.00
N CYS A 110 -1.95 16.54 6.78
CA CYS A 110 -0.74 17.23 6.36
C CYS A 110 -0.83 18.76 6.38
N GLY A 111 -1.95 19.31 6.85
CA GLY A 111 -2.24 20.74 6.82
C GLY A 111 -3.10 21.14 5.63
N ASP A 112 -3.38 22.43 5.53
CA ASP A 112 -4.22 23.05 4.50
C ASP A 112 -3.47 23.41 3.20
N HIS A 113 -2.14 23.23 3.19
CA HIS A 113 -1.28 23.61 2.07
C HIS A 113 -0.39 22.44 1.59
N PRO A 114 -0.96 21.44 0.88
CA PRO A 114 -0.15 20.40 0.24
C PRO A 114 0.62 20.97 -0.97
N GLU A 115 1.91 20.63 -1.06
CA GLU A 115 2.72 20.92 -2.24
C GLU A 115 2.92 19.65 -3.08
N PHE A 116 2.57 19.75 -4.36
CA PHE A 116 2.62 18.62 -5.29
C PHE A 116 3.87 18.70 -6.17
N HIS A 117 4.64 17.61 -6.22
CA HIS A 117 5.83 17.46 -7.03
C HIS A 117 5.78 16.20 -7.89
N GLU A 118 6.59 16.16 -8.94
CA GLU A 118 6.65 15.03 -9.87
C GLU A 118 6.96 13.70 -9.15
N GLY A 119 7.81 13.77 -8.12
CA GLY A 119 8.22 12.65 -7.28
C GLY A 119 7.31 12.31 -6.10
N GLY A 120 6.26 13.10 -5.81
CA GLY A 120 5.39 12.87 -4.66
C GLY A 120 4.65 14.10 -4.15
N ILE A 121 3.99 13.94 -3.01
CA ILE A 121 3.38 15.04 -2.24
C ILE A 121 4.28 15.29 -1.03
N LEU A 122 4.66 16.54 -0.78
CA LEU A 122 5.47 16.93 0.38
C LEU A 122 4.71 17.95 1.22
N ASN A 123 5.03 17.97 2.52
CA ASN A 123 4.65 19.05 3.42
C ASN A 123 5.90 19.58 4.13
N GLU A 124 5.79 20.80 4.63
CA GLU A 124 6.81 21.55 5.36
C GLU A 124 7.61 20.74 6.41
N TRP A 125 6.98 19.76 7.08
CA TRP A 125 7.60 18.90 8.11
C TRP A 125 8.60 17.86 7.56
N ASN A 126 8.49 17.49 6.29
CA ASN A 126 9.32 16.44 5.67
C ASN A 126 10.59 16.98 4.99
N MET A 127 10.86 18.29 5.15
CA MET A 127 11.97 18.99 4.51
C MET A 127 13.31 18.93 5.28
N ALA A 128 13.34 18.30 6.47
CA ALA A 128 14.53 18.33 7.34
C ALA A 128 15.81 17.71 6.72
N PRO A 129 15.79 16.58 5.98
CA PRO A 129 16.99 16.05 5.35
C PRO A 129 17.28 16.64 3.96
N TYR A 130 16.39 17.45 3.37
CA TYR A 130 16.53 18.00 2.01
C TYR A 130 17.01 19.47 1.98
N ARG A 131 17.43 20.03 3.12
CA ARG A 131 17.91 21.43 3.25
C ARG A 131 19.16 21.81 2.45
N GLY A 132 19.76 20.87 1.69
CA GLY A 132 21.00 21.10 0.94
C GLY A 132 20.84 21.62 -0.50
N VAL A 133 19.65 21.51 -1.12
CA VAL A 133 19.54 21.73 -2.59
C VAL A 133 18.95 23.09 -2.97
N TRP A 134 18.20 23.77 -2.09
CA TRP A 134 17.56 25.04 -2.44
C TRP A 134 17.62 26.07 -1.31
N ALA A 135 18.86 26.41 -0.91
CA ALA A 135 19.12 27.56 -0.05
C ALA A 135 18.97 28.87 -0.86
N ARG A 136 17.75 29.38 -1.00
CA ARG A 136 17.52 30.82 -1.21
C ARG A 136 16.06 31.20 -0.97
N HIS A 137 15.73 31.54 0.27
CA HIS A 137 15.08 32.79 0.70
C HIS A 137 14.52 32.58 2.11
N SER A 138 15.41 32.75 3.09
CA SER A 138 15.08 32.86 4.50
C SER A 138 14.57 34.28 4.80
N ARG A 139 13.28 34.44 5.07
CA ARG A 139 12.75 35.46 6.00
C ARG A 139 11.51 34.86 6.67
N TYR A 140 11.27 35.29 7.91
CA TYR A 140 10.24 34.81 8.84
C TYR A 140 10.64 33.55 9.61
N PHE A 141 11.40 33.73 10.69
CA PHE A 141 10.87 33.68 12.07
C PHE A 141 12.01 34.04 13.06
N PRO A 142 11.79 35.00 13.98
CA PRO A 142 12.79 35.43 14.95
C PRO A 142 12.99 34.37 16.03
N THR A 143 14.25 34.08 16.34
CA THR A 143 14.67 33.35 17.53
C THR A 143 14.17 34.04 18.79
N GLN A 144 13.35 33.37 19.58
CA GLN A 144 13.39 33.53 21.03
C GLN A 144 13.42 32.14 21.67
N VAL A 145 14.61 31.79 22.17
CA VAL A 145 14.85 30.69 23.10
C VAL A 145 15.32 31.37 24.39
N ILE A 146 14.70 30.94 25.50
CA ILE A 146 15.04 31.28 26.89
C ILE A 146 16.48 30.85 27.19
#